data_AF-A0A7C1FKS9-F1
#
_entry.id   AF-A0A7C1FKS9-F1
#
_cell.length_a   1.000
_cell.length_b   1.000
_cell.length_c   1.000
_cell.angle_alpha   90.00
_cell.angle_beta   90.00
_cell.angle_gamma   90.00
#
_symmetry.space_group_name_H-M   'P 1'
#
loop_
_entity.id
_entity.type
_entity.pdbx_description
1 polymer ?
#
loop_
_entity_poly.entity_id
_entity_poly.type
_entity_poly.pdbx_seq_one_letter_code
_entity_poly.pdbx_strand_id
1 'polypeptide(L)' 'MESLQGCWTALITPFEENGRLDLEGLRKNVLYQIECGVNLLPTGTTGESPT' A
#
# COMPACT_ATOMS: atom_id res chain seq x y z
N MET A 1 -16.52 10.92 -12.23
CA MET A 1 -15.54 10.68 -11.15
C MET A 1 -16.26 9.83 -10.13
N GLU A 2 -15.77 8.62 -9.87
CA GLU A 2 -16.37 7.79 -8.82
C GLU A 2 -16.16 8.44 -7.45
N SER A 3 -17.11 8.23 -6.54
CA SER A 3 -17.04 8.77 -5.18
C SER A 3 -15.98 8.01 -4.37
N LEU A 4 -15.14 8.72 -3.63
CA LEU A 4 -14.21 8.12 -2.66
C LEU A 4 -15.00 7.67 -1.43
N GLN A 5 -15.67 6.54 -1.54
CA GLN A 5 -16.50 5.94 -0.51
C GLN A 5 -16.01 4.53 -0.15
N GLY A 6 -16.45 4.00 0.97
CA GLY A 6 -16.01 2.70 1.48
C GLY A 6 -14.69 2.76 2.25
N CYS A 7 -14.04 1.61 2.39
CA CYS A 7 -12.77 1.47 3.12
C CYS A 7 -11.58 1.72 2.19
N TRP A 8 -10.59 2.47 2.69
CA TRP A 8 -9.35 2.78 1.99
C TRP A 8 -8.16 2.52 2.91
N THR A 9 -7.19 1.74 2.46
CA THR A 9 -5.94 1.48 3.18
C THR A 9 -4.83 2.38 2.65
N ALA A 10 -4.25 3.21 3.53
CA ALA A 10 -2.98 3.86 3.25
C ALA A 10 -1.87 2.81 3.34
N LEU A 11 -1.33 2.42 2.19
CA LEU A 11 -0.37 1.32 2.09
C LEU A 11 0.96 1.71 2.71
N ILE A 12 1.57 0.77 3.43
CA ILE A 12 3.00 0.85 3.77
C ILE A 12 3.85 0.59 2.51
N THR A 13 5.06 1.13 2.49
CA THR A 13 6.08 0.77 1.50
C THR A 13 7.05 -0.19 2.17
N PRO A 14 6.96 -1.51 1.93
CA PRO A 14 7.82 -2.47 2.61
C PRO A 14 9.26 -2.38 2.08
N PHE A 15 10.22 -2.42 3.01
CA PHE A 15 11.65 -2.43 2.72
C PHE A 15 12.30 -3.68 3.32
N GLU A 16 13.31 -4.21 2.64
CA GLU A 16 14.23 -5.21 3.17
C GLU A 16 15.07 -4.62 4.32
N GLU A 17 15.70 -5.47 5.13
CA GLU A 17 16.59 -5.02 6.23
C GLU A 17 17.71 -4.08 5.76
N ASN A 18 18.13 -4.19 4.50
CA ASN A 18 19.15 -3.33 3.88
C ASN A 18 18.60 -1.99 3.35
N GLY A 19 17.31 -1.70 3.56
CA GLY A 19 16.62 -0.49 3.10
C GLY A 19 16.23 -0.49 1.62
N ARG A 20 16.44 -1.59 0.89
CA ARG A 20 15.94 -1.73 -0.49
C ARG A 20 14.45 -2.00 -0.49
N LEU A 21 13.76 -1.51 -1.51
CA LEU A 21 12.33 -1.74 -1.69
C LEU A 21 12.04 -3.25 -1.84
N ASP A 22 11.18 -3.79 -0.97
CA ASP A 22 10.67 -5.15 -1.07
C ASP A 22 9.47 -5.18 -2.03
N LEU A 23 9.76 -5.38 -3.32
CA LEU A 23 8.74 -5.44 -4.36
C LEU A 23 7.82 -6.67 -4.23
N GLU A 24 8.34 -7.78 -3.70
CA GLU A 24 7.55 -9.00 -3.56
C GLU A 24 6.55 -8.87 -2.40
N GLY A 25 7.00 -8.35 -1.26
CA GLY A 25 6.16 -8.02 -0.11
C GLY A 25 5.10 -6.98 -0.47
N LEU A 26 5.48 -5.93 -1.22
CA LEU A 26 4.51 -4.93 -1.69
C LEU A 26 3.43 -5.58 -2.58
N ARG A 27 3.82 -6.45 -3.51
CA ARG A 27 2.88 -7.16 -4.39
C ARG A 27 1.93 -8.05 -3.60
N LYS A 28 2.43 -8.82 -2.63
CA LYS A 28 1.61 -9.69 -1.76
C LYS A 28 0.62 -8.87 -0.94
N ASN A 29 1.06 -7.77 -0.34
CA ASN A 29 0.19 -6.88 0.44
C ASN A 29 -0.91 -6.27 -0.44
N VAL A 30 -0.58 -5.76 -1.62
CA VAL A 30 -1.57 -5.20 -2.56
C VAL A 30 -2.62 -6.25 -2.93
N LEU A 31 -2.21 -7.47 -3.28
CA LEU A 31 -3.15 -8.53 -3.64
C LEU A 31 -4.06 -8.89 -2.47
N TYR A 32 -3.51 -9.02 -1.26
CA TYR A 32 -4.30 -9.29 -0.06
C TYR A 32 -5.38 -8.23 0.20
N GLN A 33 -5.03 -6.94 0.10
CA GLN A 33 -5.98 -5.85 0.31
C GLN A 33 -7.10 -5.85 -0.74
N ILE A 34 -6.77 -6.12 -2.00
CA ILE A 34 -7.74 -6.25 -3.09
C ILE A 34 -8.66 -7.45 -2.86
N GLU A 35 -8.11 -8.60 -2.45
CA GLU A 35 -8.90 -9.79 -2.11
C GLU A 35 -9.87 -9.53 -0.94
N CYS A 36 -9.47 -8.68 0.02
CA CYS A 36 -10.35 -8.21 1.09
C CYS A 36 -11.39 -7.15 0.66
N GLY A 37 -11.37 -6.71 -0.59
CA GLY A 37 -12.31 -5.71 -1.13
C GLY A 37 -12.05 -4.28 -0.63
N VAL A 38 -10.81 -3.97 -0.23
CA VAL A 38 -10.43 -2.64 0.27
C VAL A 38 -9.77 -1.82 -0.84
N ASN A 39 -10.09 -0.52 -0.91
CA ASN A 39 -9.46 0.40 -1.85
C ASN A 39 -8.07 0.81 -1.37
N LEU A 40 -7.20 1.24 -2.29
CA LEU A 40 -5.79 1.47 -2.00
C LEU A 40 -5.40 2.93 -2.14
N LEU A 41 -4.69 3.45 -1.14
CA LEU A 41 -4.02 4.74 -1.18
C LEU A 41 -2.50 4.53 -1.08
N PRO A 42 -1.77 4.47 -2.20
CA PRO A 42 -0.32 4.39 -2.21
C PRO A 42 0.34 5.75 -1.94
N THR A 43 1.63 5.75 -1.60
CA THR A 43 2.46 6.98 -1.48
C THR A 43 1.94 8.03 -0.48
N GLY A 44 1.19 7.58 0.53
CA GLY A 44 0.78 8.42 1.67
C GLY A 44 1.89 8.56 2.71
N THR A 45 1.61 9.26 3.80
CA THR A 45 2.53 9.31 4.96
C THR A 45 2.81 7.93 5.54
N THR A 46 1.80 7.06 5.58
CA THR A 46 1.94 5.64 5.95
C THR A 46 2.85 4.86 5.00
N GLY A 47 2.93 5.29 3.73
CA GLY A 47 3.80 4.73 2.72
C GLY A 47 5.18 5.39 2.67
N GLU A 48 5.55 6.16 3.69
CA GLU A 48 6.87 6.79 3.83
C GLU A 48 7.20 7.77 2.68
N SER A 49 6.21 8.52 2.19
CA SER A 49 6.40 9.46 1.07
C SER A 49 7.49 10.55 1.22
N PRO A 50 7.94 10.98 2.42
CA PRO A 50 9.03 11.94 2.53
C PRO A 50 10.43 11.39 2.22
N THR A 51 10.58 10.06 2.09
CA THR A 51 11.85 9.37 1.81
C THR A 51 11.89 8.83 0.40
#